data_AF-A0A077NP59-F1
#
_entry.id   AF-A0A077NP59-F1
#
_cell.length_a   1.000
_cell.length_b   1.000
_cell.length_c   1.000
_cell.angle_alpha   90.00
_cell.angle_beta   90.00
_cell.angle_gamma   90.00
#
_symmetry.space_group_name_H-M   'P 1'
#
loop_
_entity.id
_entity.type
_entity.pdbx_description
1 polymer ?
#
loop_
_entity_poly.entity_id
_entity_poly.type
_entity_poly.pdbx_seq_one_letter_code
_entity_poly.pdbx_strand_id
1 'polypeptide(L)'
;MKVFVYPWLLLASVFFSPGKVYAYCSGGSGIISTVAVSIPQHISRDEIYRSLYSQSRADMAITCTNMPVGATHITVGIKAYGDDSGITSIYRKIFKLGDSGIGYVVIGVDDTHDEKPITTTADRFWGGNARELYTTKIGPDGTINLNAALRLEFYKIGPIKPGRYSQSVAAAIVAPRGSRIPSVTQEFRFTTGMITINAPTCSVDNSTIPVTLGRITTMQLPYVGSTAAETLFHIPLTCEPKASVFMTLEAGRQGAYDLMQGIIELKRGLNERARDGVGVQILDGKTNMPIHLGEKKYYTTTGTGGPVNIPLKARYYRYGDVRAGVANATATFTMSYE
;
A
#
# COMPACT_ATOMS: atom_id res chain seq x y z
N MET A 1 44.89 -61.12 46.99
CA MET A 1 43.71 -62.00 46.81
C MET A 1 43.05 -61.60 45.49
N LYS A 2 43.20 -62.41 44.43
CA LYS A 2 42.66 -62.11 43.09
C LYS A 2 41.21 -62.58 43.02
N VAL A 3 40.28 -61.68 42.70
CA VAL A 3 38.85 -61.98 42.54
C VAL A 3 38.58 -62.30 41.07
N PHE A 4 38.06 -63.50 40.80
CA PHE A 4 37.53 -63.91 39.50
C PHE A 4 36.04 -63.53 39.43
N VAL A 5 35.65 -62.81 38.37
CA VAL A 5 34.24 -62.53 38.05
C VAL A 5 33.84 -63.44 36.89
N TYR A 6 32.76 -64.21 37.08
CA TYR A 6 32.28 -65.21 36.11
C TYR A 6 31.53 -64.55 34.92
N PRO A 7 31.67 -65.04 33.67
CA PRO A 7 31.17 -64.37 32.46
C PRO A 7 29.65 -64.37 32.21
N TRP A 8 28.82 -64.83 33.15
CA TRP A 8 27.43 -65.22 32.84
C TRP A 8 26.40 -64.14 33.19
N LEU A 9 26.87 -62.98 33.68
CA LEU A 9 26.06 -61.82 34.05
C LEU A 9 25.89 -60.79 32.92
N LEU A 10 26.35 -61.08 31.70
CA LEU A 10 26.15 -60.25 30.51
C LEU A 10 24.96 -60.70 29.64
N LEU A 11 23.83 -61.03 30.26
CA LEU A 11 22.55 -60.95 29.56
C LEU A 11 22.05 -59.51 29.69
N ALA A 12 22.61 -58.65 28.86
CA ALA A 12 22.03 -57.35 28.58
C ALA A 12 20.60 -57.58 28.09
N SER A 13 19.63 -57.25 28.94
CA SER A 13 18.25 -57.06 28.55
C SER A 13 18.24 -55.99 27.46
N VAL A 14 18.22 -56.44 26.20
CA VAL A 14 17.90 -55.59 25.05
C VAL A 14 16.43 -55.23 25.22
N PHE A 15 16.18 -54.17 25.99
CA PHE A 15 14.96 -53.40 25.88
C PHE A 15 14.95 -52.84 24.46
N PHE A 16 14.33 -53.57 23.54
CA PHE A 16 13.71 -52.96 22.37
C PHE A 16 12.62 -52.04 22.90
N SER A 17 12.99 -50.79 23.24
CA SER A 17 12.02 -49.73 23.18
C SER A 17 11.61 -49.63 21.70
N PRO A 18 10.32 -49.78 21.36
CA PRO A 18 9.88 -49.42 20.03
C PRO A 18 10.08 -47.91 19.93
N GLY A 19 11.22 -47.50 19.39
CA GLY A 19 11.48 -46.11 19.03
C GLY A 19 10.34 -45.72 18.10
N LYS A 20 9.43 -44.86 18.60
CA LYS A 20 8.42 -44.25 17.75
C LYS A 20 9.20 -43.41 16.75
N VAL A 21 9.36 -43.93 15.54
CA VAL A 21 9.94 -43.18 14.42
C VAL A 21 8.93 -42.09 14.10
N TYR A 22 9.23 -40.85 14.49
CA TYR A 22 8.44 -39.70 14.11
C TYR A 22 8.73 -39.38 12.64
N ALA A 23 7.67 -39.07 11.87
CA ALA A 23 7.83 -38.50 10.53
C ALA A 23 8.75 -37.27 10.61
N TYR A 24 9.80 -37.25 9.80
CA TYR A 24 10.70 -36.12 9.71
C TYR A 24 10.54 -35.48 8.32
N CYS A 25 9.90 -34.32 8.28
CA CYS A 25 9.90 -33.49 7.09
C CYS A 25 11.03 -32.49 7.22
N SER A 26 11.89 -32.43 6.20
CA SER A 26 12.89 -31.39 6.04
C SER A 26 12.52 -30.52 4.86
N GLY A 27 12.63 -29.21 5.06
CA GLY A 27 12.40 -28.19 4.04
C GLY A 27 13.38 -27.05 4.28
N GLY A 28 13.67 -26.29 3.22
CA GLY A 28 14.42 -25.04 3.35
C GLY A 28 13.63 -23.97 4.10
N SER A 29 14.19 -22.77 4.20
CA SER A 29 13.43 -21.56 4.55
C SER A 29 12.92 -20.91 3.26
N GLY A 30 11.61 -20.72 3.13
CA GLY A 30 11.05 -19.93 2.03
C GLY A 30 11.33 -18.46 2.28
N ILE A 31 12.26 -17.86 1.54
CA ILE A 31 12.48 -16.41 1.58
C ILE A 31 11.75 -15.81 0.40
N ILE A 32 10.75 -14.96 0.67
CA ILE A 32 10.22 -14.08 -0.37
C ILE A 32 11.32 -13.06 -0.62
N SER A 33 11.90 -13.09 -1.82
CA SER A 33 13.00 -12.20 -2.21
C SER A 33 12.65 -10.74 -1.92
N THR A 34 13.65 -9.90 -1.66
CA THR A 34 13.47 -8.48 -1.32
C THR A 34 12.53 -7.80 -2.31
N VAL A 35 11.32 -7.49 -1.87
CA VAL A 35 10.34 -6.76 -2.68
C VAL A 35 10.54 -5.29 -2.40
N ALA A 36 11.15 -4.56 -3.33
CA ALA A 36 11.13 -3.10 -3.29
C ALA A 36 9.73 -2.64 -3.72
N VAL A 37 8.80 -2.58 -2.77
CA VAL A 37 7.41 -2.22 -3.00
C VAL A 37 7.28 -0.68 -3.04
N SER A 38 7.50 -0.08 -4.21
CA SER A 38 7.25 1.36 -4.40
C SER A 38 5.74 1.59 -4.56
N ILE A 39 5.03 1.87 -3.47
CA ILE A 39 3.58 2.14 -3.48
C ILE A 39 3.32 3.65 -3.52
N PRO A 40 2.65 4.18 -4.56
CA PRO A 40 2.19 5.57 -4.58
C PRO A 40 1.25 5.90 -3.40
N GLN A 41 1.35 7.11 -2.83
CA GLN A 41 0.56 7.47 -1.63
C GLN A 41 -0.97 7.51 -1.88
N HIS A 42 -1.44 7.75 -3.10
CA HIS A 42 -2.86 7.99 -3.41
C HIS A 42 -3.59 6.80 -4.01
N ILE A 43 -3.33 5.61 -3.48
CA ILE A 43 -4.25 4.50 -3.72
C ILE A 43 -5.57 4.77 -2.96
N SER A 44 -6.69 4.51 -3.62
CA SER A 44 -8.00 4.56 -2.98
C SER A 44 -8.13 3.46 -1.93
N ARG A 45 -8.96 3.65 -0.89
CA ARG A 45 -9.21 2.58 0.09
C ARG A 45 -9.78 1.37 -0.68
N ASP A 46 -9.17 0.19 -0.48
CA ASP A 46 -9.53 -1.09 -1.11
C ASP A 46 -9.03 -1.36 -2.55
N GLU A 47 -8.18 -0.52 -3.14
CA GLU A 47 -7.55 -0.83 -4.43
C GLU A 47 -6.46 -1.93 -4.29
N ILE A 48 -6.52 -2.93 -5.18
CA ILE A 48 -5.58 -4.05 -5.22
C ILE A 48 -4.28 -3.60 -5.90
N TYR A 49 -3.15 -3.70 -5.22
CA TYR A 49 -1.85 -3.52 -5.86
C TYR A 49 -1.48 -4.79 -6.67
N ARG A 50 -1.99 -4.88 -7.91
CA ARG A 50 -1.79 -6.04 -8.81
C ARG A 50 -0.41 -6.05 -9.49
N SER A 51 0.36 -4.97 -9.45
CA SER A 51 1.60 -4.82 -10.24
C SER A 51 2.81 -5.61 -9.73
N LEU A 52 2.73 -6.30 -8.58
CA LEU A 52 3.84 -7.10 -8.02
C LEU A 52 3.68 -8.61 -8.19
N TYR A 53 2.87 -9.03 -9.16
CA TYR A 53 2.49 -10.42 -9.35
C TYR A 53 3.69 -11.39 -9.37
N SER A 54 4.80 -11.01 -10.01
CA SER A 54 6.01 -11.84 -10.10
C SER A 54 7.01 -11.67 -8.95
N GLN A 55 7.00 -10.53 -8.25
CA GLN A 55 7.99 -10.22 -7.19
C GLN A 55 7.55 -10.68 -5.80
N SER A 56 6.28 -11.05 -5.64
CA SER A 56 5.68 -11.41 -4.34
C SER A 56 5.51 -12.92 -4.13
N ARG A 57 6.04 -13.76 -5.05
CA ARG A 57 5.94 -15.22 -4.99
C ARG A 57 7.21 -15.86 -4.44
N ALA A 58 7.06 -16.86 -3.58
CA ALA A 58 8.13 -17.73 -3.11
C ALA A 58 7.70 -19.19 -3.17
N ASP A 59 8.61 -20.05 -3.64
CA ASP A 59 8.43 -21.50 -3.69
C ASP A 59 9.26 -22.17 -2.59
N MET A 60 8.80 -23.31 -2.12
CA MET A 60 9.48 -24.12 -1.13
C MET A 60 9.28 -25.60 -1.41
N ALA A 61 10.39 -26.31 -1.59
CA ALA A 61 10.41 -27.76 -1.63
C ALA A 61 10.53 -28.34 -0.21
N ILE A 62 9.72 -29.34 0.09
CA ILE A 62 9.68 -30.05 1.37
C ILE A 62 9.78 -31.55 1.08
N THR A 63 10.72 -32.24 1.73
CA THR A 63 10.89 -33.69 1.63
C THR A 63 10.54 -34.32 2.97
N CYS A 64 9.59 -35.25 2.98
CA CYS A 64 9.21 -36.01 4.16
C CYS A 64 9.71 -37.45 4.02
N THR A 65 10.37 -37.94 5.07
CA THR A 65 10.84 -39.33 5.18
C THR A 65 10.33 -39.96 6.46
N ASN A 66 10.37 -41.29 6.52
CA ASN A 66 9.96 -42.08 7.68
C ASN A 66 8.51 -41.80 8.12
N MET A 67 7.60 -41.68 7.16
CA MET A 67 6.19 -41.39 7.45
C MET A 67 5.56 -42.48 8.35
N PRO A 68 4.74 -42.09 9.35
CA PRO A 68 4.21 -43.03 10.34
C PRO A 68 3.35 -44.11 9.70
N VAL A 69 3.54 -45.35 10.16
CA VAL A 69 2.80 -46.53 9.70
C VAL A 69 1.29 -46.30 9.88
N GLY A 70 0.55 -46.34 8.78
CA GLY A 70 -0.90 -46.09 8.74
C GLY A 70 -1.30 -44.70 8.21
N ALA A 71 -0.35 -43.79 8.01
CA ALA A 71 -0.59 -42.59 7.21
C ALA A 71 -0.62 -43.00 5.73
N THR A 72 -1.74 -42.75 5.06
CA THR A 72 -1.89 -43.05 3.62
C THR A 72 -1.75 -41.80 2.77
N HIS A 73 -2.01 -40.63 3.36
CA HIS A 73 -1.98 -39.35 2.71
C HIS A 73 -1.25 -38.32 3.57
N ILE A 74 -0.74 -37.28 2.91
CA ILE A 74 -0.18 -36.11 3.55
C ILE A 74 -0.85 -34.87 2.97
N THR A 75 -1.16 -33.91 3.83
CA THR A 75 -1.83 -32.67 3.46
C THR A 75 -0.86 -31.51 3.60
N VAL A 76 -0.81 -30.66 2.58
CA VAL A 76 -0.05 -29.42 2.54
C VAL A 76 -1.02 -28.25 2.63
N GLY A 77 -0.73 -27.30 3.52
CA GLY A 77 -1.48 -26.08 3.70
C GLY A 77 -0.59 -24.86 3.87
N ILE A 78 -1.20 -23.69 3.90
CA ILE A 78 -0.55 -22.42 4.25
C ILE A 78 -1.27 -21.83 5.46
N LYS A 79 -0.49 -21.25 6.38
CA LYS A 79 -1.02 -20.48 7.51
C LYS A 79 -0.41 -19.10 7.51
N ALA A 80 -1.25 -18.08 7.54
CA ALA A 80 -0.82 -16.70 7.61
C ALA A 80 -0.53 -16.28 9.05
N TYR A 81 0.47 -15.42 9.20
CA TYR A 81 0.81 -14.73 10.43
C TYR A 81 0.63 -13.22 10.24
N GLY A 82 0.48 -12.51 11.36
CA GLY A 82 0.33 -11.06 11.40
C GLY A 82 -0.92 -10.62 12.15
N ASP A 83 -0.96 -9.34 12.47
CA ASP A 83 -2.12 -8.73 13.13
C ASP A 83 -3.25 -8.51 12.12
N ASP A 84 -4.48 -8.79 12.55
CA ASP A 84 -5.66 -8.51 11.74
C ASP A 84 -5.79 -7.00 11.50
N SER A 85 -5.95 -6.60 10.24
CA SER A 85 -6.22 -5.20 9.89
C SER A 85 -7.62 -4.75 10.31
N GLY A 86 -8.55 -5.69 10.51
CA GLY A 86 -9.98 -5.40 10.71
C GLY A 86 -10.70 -5.01 9.42
N ILE A 87 -10.00 -5.02 8.28
CA ILE A 87 -10.54 -4.78 6.95
C ILE A 87 -10.59 -6.12 6.23
N THR A 88 -11.72 -6.41 5.58
CA THR A 88 -11.89 -7.62 4.76
C THR A 88 -12.22 -7.22 3.33
N SER A 89 -11.49 -7.74 2.35
CA SER A 89 -11.81 -7.57 0.93
C SER A 89 -12.28 -8.91 0.37
N ILE A 90 -13.53 -9.00 -0.10
CA ILE A 90 -14.12 -10.16 -0.82
C ILE A 90 -13.67 -11.51 -0.22
N TYR A 91 -14.06 -11.78 1.04
CA TYR A 91 -13.74 -13.01 1.78
C TYR A 91 -12.24 -13.28 2.09
N ARG A 92 -11.34 -12.35 1.76
CA ARG A 92 -9.91 -12.43 2.09
C ARG A 92 -9.63 -11.73 3.41
N LYS A 93 -8.75 -12.33 4.21
CA LYS A 93 -8.27 -11.74 5.45
C LYS A 93 -7.02 -10.91 5.19
N ILE A 94 -7.04 -9.64 5.60
CA ILE A 94 -5.92 -8.71 5.40
C ILE A 94 -5.16 -8.55 6.71
N PHE A 95 -3.86 -8.84 6.68
CA PHE A 95 -2.93 -8.70 7.80
C PHE A 95 -2.15 -7.40 7.70
N LYS A 96 -1.78 -6.78 8.82
CA LYS A 96 -0.98 -5.55 8.84
C LYS A 96 0.50 -5.83 8.53
N LEU A 97 1.11 -5.00 7.68
CA LEU A 97 2.56 -4.92 7.52
C LEU A 97 3.11 -3.87 8.48
N GLY A 98 3.47 -4.28 9.69
CA GLY A 98 3.85 -3.35 10.77
C GLY A 98 2.87 -2.20 10.95
N ASP A 99 3.39 -0.98 11.09
CA ASP A 99 2.60 0.25 11.20
C ASP A 99 2.56 1.07 9.90
N SER A 100 2.92 0.45 8.76
CA SER A 100 3.13 1.10 7.47
C SER A 100 1.91 1.72 6.82
N GLY A 101 0.70 1.40 7.29
CA GLY A 101 -0.55 1.70 6.58
C GLY A 101 -0.83 0.78 5.40
N ILE A 102 0.03 -0.23 5.16
CA ILE A 102 -0.16 -1.30 4.17
C ILE A 102 -0.56 -2.60 4.89
N GLY A 103 -1.50 -3.31 4.30
CA GLY A 103 -1.85 -4.67 4.64
C GLY A 103 -1.49 -5.64 3.54
N TYR A 104 -1.43 -6.94 3.86
CA TYR A 104 -1.21 -8.00 2.90
C TYR A 104 -2.22 -9.15 3.06
N VAL A 105 -2.53 -9.79 1.95
CA VAL A 105 -3.24 -11.07 1.90
C VAL A 105 -2.22 -12.15 1.52
N VAL A 106 -2.25 -13.26 2.27
CA VAL A 106 -1.49 -14.46 1.94
C VAL A 106 -2.29 -15.33 0.98
N ILE A 107 -1.67 -15.74 -0.12
CA ILE A 107 -2.27 -16.59 -1.14
C ILE A 107 -1.37 -17.80 -1.34
N GLY A 108 -1.87 -18.98 -1.00
CA GLY A 108 -1.18 -20.22 -1.34
C GLY A 108 -1.39 -20.55 -2.80
N VAL A 109 -0.37 -21.10 -3.44
CA VAL A 109 -0.42 -21.56 -4.83
C VAL A 109 -0.05 -23.03 -4.83
N ASP A 110 -0.92 -23.87 -5.40
CA ASP A 110 -0.64 -25.30 -5.57
C ASP A 110 0.06 -25.59 -6.91
N ASP A 111 0.41 -26.87 -7.14
CA ASP A 111 1.13 -27.30 -8.36
C ASP A 111 0.29 -27.12 -9.64
N THR A 112 -1.03 -27.03 -9.52
CA THR A 112 -1.95 -26.70 -10.63
C THR A 112 -2.06 -25.20 -10.90
N HIS A 113 -1.30 -24.38 -10.17
CA HIS A 113 -1.34 -22.91 -10.18
C HIS A 113 -2.67 -22.33 -9.71
N ASP A 114 -3.49 -23.10 -8.99
CA ASP A 114 -4.72 -22.60 -8.40
C ASP A 114 -4.40 -21.75 -7.15
N GLU A 115 -4.90 -20.52 -7.15
CA GLU A 115 -4.67 -19.57 -6.08
C GLU A 115 -5.69 -19.73 -4.95
N LYS A 116 -5.18 -19.99 -3.75
CA LYS A 116 -5.94 -20.23 -2.54
C LYS A 116 -5.65 -19.15 -1.49
N PRO A 117 -6.32 -17.98 -1.56
CA PRO A 117 -6.19 -16.93 -0.55
C PRO A 117 -6.61 -17.41 0.84
N ILE A 118 -5.91 -16.94 1.88
CA ILE A 118 -6.37 -17.08 3.26
C ILE A 118 -7.63 -16.24 3.46
N THR A 119 -8.66 -16.88 4.01
CA THR A 119 -9.98 -16.29 4.24
C THR A 119 -10.24 -16.15 5.74
N THR A 120 -11.32 -15.46 6.10
CA THR A 120 -11.74 -15.27 7.49
C THR A 120 -12.32 -16.54 8.13
N THR A 121 -12.60 -17.58 7.34
CA THR A 121 -13.03 -18.88 7.83
C THR A 121 -11.81 -19.74 8.16
N ALA A 122 -11.71 -20.17 9.42
CA ALA A 122 -10.67 -21.09 9.85
C ALA A 122 -10.84 -22.45 9.15
N ASP A 123 -9.79 -22.94 8.51
CA ASP A 123 -9.75 -24.34 8.09
C ASP A 123 -9.72 -25.22 9.34
N ARG A 124 -10.75 -26.06 9.48
CA ARG A 124 -11.08 -26.79 10.72
C ARG A 124 -9.96 -27.75 11.16
N PHE A 125 -9.05 -28.09 10.24
CA PHE A 125 -7.95 -29.02 10.47
C PHE A 125 -6.65 -28.36 11.00
N TRP A 126 -6.48 -27.03 10.82
CA TRP A 126 -5.19 -26.35 11.01
C TRP A 126 -5.24 -25.11 11.94
N GLY A 127 -6.42 -24.80 12.48
CA GLY A 127 -6.66 -23.63 13.33
C GLY A 127 -6.96 -22.36 12.53
N GLY A 128 -6.95 -21.21 13.21
CA GLY A 128 -7.24 -19.92 12.58
C GLY A 128 -6.20 -19.52 11.53
N ASN A 129 -6.64 -18.79 10.49
CA ASN A 129 -5.81 -18.22 9.42
C ASN A 129 -5.03 -19.25 8.56
N ALA A 130 -5.50 -20.49 8.51
CA ALA A 130 -4.90 -21.55 7.71
C ALA A 130 -5.82 -21.99 6.55
N ARG A 131 -5.22 -22.56 5.50
CA ARG A 131 -5.94 -23.12 4.35
C ARG A 131 -5.20 -24.31 3.75
N GLU A 132 -5.92 -25.40 3.52
CA GLU A 132 -5.42 -26.54 2.75
C GLU A 132 -5.14 -26.15 1.28
N LEU A 133 -3.95 -26.52 0.79
CA LEU A 133 -3.60 -26.41 -0.63
C LEU A 133 -3.95 -27.69 -1.36
N TYR A 134 -3.40 -28.82 -0.93
CA TYR A 134 -3.66 -30.11 -1.54
C TYR A 134 -3.35 -31.26 -0.59
N THR A 135 -3.89 -32.43 -0.91
CA THR A 135 -3.60 -33.70 -0.23
C THR A 135 -3.11 -34.70 -1.26
N THR A 136 -2.04 -35.42 -0.95
CA THR A 136 -1.43 -36.41 -1.86
C THR A 136 -1.06 -37.70 -1.12
N LYS A 137 -0.87 -38.79 -1.87
CA LYS A 137 -0.55 -40.12 -1.33
C LYS A 137 0.93 -40.23 -1.01
N ILE A 138 1.25 -40.88 0.10
CA ILE A 138 2.63 -41.16 0.52
C ILE A 138 3.17 -42.32 -0.33
N GLY A 139 4.45 -42.24 -0.73
CA GLY A 139 5.13 -43.29 -1.47
C GLY A 139 5.18 -44.62 -0.70
N PRO A 140 5.28 -45.76 -1.40
CA PRO A 140 5.34 -47.09 -0.77
C PRO A 140 6.59 -47.30 0.12
N ASP A 141 7.62 -46.50 -0.08
CA ASP A 141 8.85 -46.43 0.73
C ASP A 141 8.74 -45.50 1.95
N GLY A 142 7.57 -44.86 2.15
CA GLY A 142 7.36 -43.90 3.23
C GLY A 142 8.00 -42.52 2.99
N THR A 143 8.43 -42.25 1.76
CA THR A 143 9.01 -40.96 1.33
C THR A 143 8.02 -40.18 0.46
N ILE A 144 8.08 -38.86 0.54
CA ILE A 144 7.36 -37.98 -0.39
C ILE A 144 8.06 -36.61 -0.55
N ASN A 145 8.05 -36.09 -1.77
CA ASN A 145 8.45 -34.72 -2.08
C ASN A 145 7.20 -33.87 -2.30
N LEU A 146 7.20 -32.69 -1.71
CA LEU A 146 6.10 -31.73 -1.70
C LEU A 146 6.61 -30.36 -2.13
N ASN A 147 5.72 -29.58 -2.71
CA ASN A 147 5.95 -28.17 -3.01
C ASN A 147 4.89 -27.30 -2.34
N ALA A 148 5.29 -26.18 -1.77
CA ALA A 148 4.38 -25.14 -1.33
C ALA A 148 4.86 -23.81 -1.91
N ALA A 149 3.95 -23.10 -2.60
CA ALA A 149 4.20 -21.75 -3.05
C ALA A 149 3.27 -20.75 -2.36
N LEU A 150 3.79 -19.56 -2.13
CA LEU A 150 3.08 -18.47 -1.49
C LEU A 150 3.24 -17.19 -2.30
N ARG A 151 2.15 -16.43 -2.43
CA ARG A 151 2.09 -15.09 -3.02
C ARG A 151 1.50 -14.10 -2.02
N LEU A 152 1.99 -12.86 -2.03
CA LEU A 152 1.42 -11.76 -1.28
C LEU A 152 0.69 -10.77 -2.21
N GLU A 153 -0.49 -10.32 -1.79
CA GLU A 153 -1.14 -9.15 -2.36
C GLU A 153 -1.18 -8.03 -1.35
N PHE A 154 -0.78 -6.82 -1.73
CA PHE A 154 -0.75 -5.66 -0.85
C PHE A 154 -1.98 -4.77 -1.06
N TYR A 155 -2.48 -4.21 0.05
CA TYR A 155 -3.63 -3.32 0.12
C TYR A 155 -3.29 -2.11 0.96
N LYS A 156 -3.81 -0.94 0.60
CA LYS A 156 -3.76 0.23 1.49
C LYS A 156 -4.85 0.09 2.57
N ILE A 157 -4.44 0.08 3.83
CA ILE A 157 -5.33 -0.06 5.00
C ILE A 157 -5.36 1.19 5.87
N GLY A 158 -4.49 2.17 5.63
CA GLY A 158 -4.42 3.43 6.37
C GLY A 158 -3.46 4.44 5.73
N PRO A 159 -3.12 5.53 6.46
CA PRO A 159 -2.08 6.47 6.05
C PRO A 159 -0.74 5.77 5.86
N ILE A 160 -0.08 6.00 4.72
CA ILE A 160 1.18 5.34 4.38
C ILE A 160 2.33 5.94 5.18
N LYS A 161 3.08 5.10 5.88
CA LYS A 161 4.35 5.48 6.52
C LYS A 161 5.53 4.93 5.71
N PRO A 162 6.38 5.80 5.16
CA PRO A 162 7.63 5.36 4.52
C PRO A 162 8.51 4.61 5.50
N GLY A 163 9.24 3.60 5.02
CA GLY A 163 10.14 2.84 5.87
C GLY A 163 10.57 1.50 5.29
N ARG A 164 11.34 0.77 6.09
CA ARG A 164 11.83 -0.58 5.78
C ARG A 164 11.17 -1.55 6.74
N TYR A 165 10.40 -2.49 6.20
CA TYR A 165 9.59 -3.45 6.95
C TYR A 165 10.05 -4.89 6.65
N SER A 166 10.08 -5.75 7.66
CA SER A 166 10.31 -7.19 7.49
C SER A 166 9.63 -7.93 8.63
N GLN A 167 8.86 -8.97 8.28
CA GLN A 167 8.19 -9.83 9.26
C GLN A 167 7.99 -11.24 8.68
N SER A 168 7.74 -12.22 9.55
CA SER A 168 7.23 -13.51 9.12
C SER A 168 5.76 -13.32 8.71
N VAL A 169 5.43 -13.72 7.49
CA VAL A 169 4.10 -13.46 6.90
C VAL A 169 3.24 -14.72 6.87
N ALA A 170 3.86 -15.89 6.83
CA ALA A 170 3.16 -17.17 6.78
C ALA A 170 4.09 -18.35 7.06
N ALA A 171 3.54 -19.56 7.06
CA ALA A 171 4.26 -20.82 6.94
C ALA A 171 3.52 -21.79 6.02
N ALA A 172 4.27 -22.67 5.34
CA ALA A 172 3.70 -23.92 4.86
C ALA A 172 3.53 -24.88 6.02
N ILE A 173 2.41 -25.58 6.07
CA ILE A 173 2.14 -26.60 7.05
C ILE A 173 2.02 -27.94 6.35
N VAL A 174 2.67 -28.94 6.91
CA VAL A 174 2.57 -30.32 6.47
C VAL A 174 2.10 -31.19 7.63
N ALA A 175 1.12 -32.05 7.39
CA ALA A 175 0.74 -33.08 8.35
C ALA A 175 0.24 -34.36 7.68
N PRO A 176 0.55 -35.52 8.26
CA PRO A 176 -0.02 -36.79 7.85
C PRO A 176 -1.53 -36.84 8.13
N ARG A 177 -2.25 -37.54 7.24
CA ARG A 177 -3.68 -37.81 7.35
C ARG A 177 -3.92 -39.32 7.44
N GLY A 178 -4.67 -39.74 8.46
CA GLY A 178 -5.06 -41.13 8.69
C GLY A 178 -5.96 -41.29 9.91
N SER A 179 -6.90 -42.23 9.87
CA SER A 179 -7.97 -42.38 10.87
C SER A 179 -7.51 -42.77 12.28
N ARG A 180 -6.23 -43.10 12.46
CA ARG A 180 -5.66 -43.61 13.73
C ARG A 180 -4.41 -42.86 14.19
N ILE A 181 -4.08 -41.72 13.57
CA ILE A 181 -2.84 -40.98 13.86
C ILE A 181 -3.21 -39.56 14.32
N PRO A 182 -2.77 -39.11 15.51
CA PRO A 182 -2.89 -37.71 15.88
C PRO A 182 -2.06 -36.87 14.90
N SER A 183 -2.70 -35.89 14.25
CA SER A 183 -2.06 -35.04 13.25
C SER A 183 -0.94 -34.20 13.87
N VAL A 184 0.31 -34.63 13.70
CA VAL A 184 1.49 -33.85 14.05
C VAL A 184 1.78 -32.90 12.89
N THR A 185 1.65 -31.59 13.14
CA THR A 185 1.84 -30.55 12.13
C THR A 185 3.27 -30.01 12.18
N GLN A 186 3.95 -29.94 11.03
CA GLN A 186 5.25 -29.29 10.88
C GLN A 186 5.07 -27.99 10.11
N GLU A 187 5.61 -26.88 10.63
CA GLU A 187 5.51 -25.54 10.01
C GLU A 187 6.87 -25.10 9.44
N PHE A 188 6.89 -24.70 8.17
CA PHE A 188 8.05 -24.16 7.46
C PHE A 188 7.79 -22.69 7.10
N ARG A 189 8.52 -21.77 7.72
CA ARG A 189 8.19 -20.34 7.66
C ARG A 189 8.53 -19.70 6.31
N PHE A 190 7.63 -18.82 5.89
CA PHE A 190 7.88 -17.78 4.90
C PHE A 190 8.12 -16.44 5.59
N THR A 191 9.27 -15.85 5.31
CA THR A 191 9.63 -14.52 5.78
C THR A 191 9.80 -13.61 4.58
N THR A 192 9.33 -12.38 4.69
CA THR A 192 9.62 -11.38 3.66
C THR A 192 11.06 -10.93 3.82
N GLY A 193 11.76 -10.80 2.69
CA GLY A 193 12.88 -9.88 2.61
C GLY A 193 12.47 -8.46 3.03
N MET A 194 13.42 -7.55 2.98
CA MET A 194 13.13 -6.17 3.36
C MET A 194 12.21 -5.49 2.33
N ILE A 195 11.05 -5.05 2.80
CA ILE A 195 10.07 -4.29 2.04
C ILE A 195 10.32 -2.81 2.27
N THR A 196 10.74 -2.10 1.24
CA THR A 196 10.93 -0.64 1.30
C THR A 196 9.70 0.04 0.74
N ILE A 197 9.01 0.82 1.57
CA ILE A 197 7.87 1.64 1.18
C ILE A 197 8.38 3.07 0.96
N ASN A 198 8.28 3.53 -0.28
CA ASN A 198 8.59 4.90 -0.68
C ASN A 198 7.29 5.65 -0.87
N ALA A 199 7.21 6.87 -0.35
CA ALA A 199 6.01 7.67 -0.43
C ALA A 199 6.44 9.12 -0.67
N PRO A 200 6.88 9.47 -1.90
CA PRO A 200 7.51 10.75 -2.18
C PRO A 200 6.57 11.92 -1.89
N THR A 201 7.06 12.92 -1.17
CA THR A 201 6.30 14.10 -0.77
C THR A 201 6.96 15.38 -1.25
N CYS A 202 6.23 16.50 -1.18
CA CYS A 202 6.84 17.81 -1.16
C CYS A 202 6.40 18.60 0.08
N SER A 203 7.25 19.49 0.56
CA SER A 203 6.88 20.53 1.52
C SER A 203 6.50 21.82 0.79
N VAL A 204 5.54 22.56 1.35
CA VAL A 204 5.24 23.94 0.96
C VAL A 204 5.95 24.83 1.98
N ASP A 205 6.95 25.60 1.53
CA ASP A 205 7.78 26.38 2.45
C ASP A 205 7.04 27.61 3.00
N ASN A 206 6.12 28.18 2.21
CA ASN A 206 5.27 29.29 2.64
C ASN A 206 3.80 29.02 2.27
N SER A 207 2.97 28.84 3.29
CA SER A 207 1.53 28.56 3.13
C SER A 207 0.72 29.81 2.74
N THR A 208 1.28 31.02 2.87
CA THR A 208 0.60 32.27 2.53
C THR A 208 1.33 32.99 1.41
N ILE A 209 0.69 33.07 0.24
CA ILE A 209 1.27 33.67 -0.97
C ILE A 209 0.54 34.98 -1.29
N PRO A 210 1.10 36.15 -0.89
CA PRO A 210 0.51 37.43 -1.24
C PRO A 210 0.75 37.74 -2.72
N VAL A 211 -0.31 38.13 -3.44
CA VAL A 211 -0.26 38.54 -4.84
C VAL A 211 -0.81 39.95 -4.97
N THR A 212 0.04 40.90 -5.37
CA THR A 212 -0.33 42.32 -5.51
C THR A 212 -0.64 42.63 -6.96
N LEU A 213 -1.93 42.69 -7.33
CA LEU A 213 -2.39 43.05 -8.69
C LEU A 213 -2.22 44.53 -9.03
N GLY A 214 -1.97 45.39 -8.05
CA GLY A 214 -1.90 46.83 -8.28
C GLY A 214 -3.27 47.48 -8.51
N ARG A 215 -3.25 48.78 -8.79
CA ARG A 215 -4.44 49.60 -9.02
C ARG A 215 -4.75 49.69 -10.50
N ILE A 216 -6.03 49.58 -10.84
CA ILE A 216 -6.53 49.76 -12.21
C ILE A 216 -7.61 50.84 -12.25
N THR A 217 -7.84 51.40 -13.43
CA THR A 217 -9.00 52.27 -13.70
C THR A 217 -10.13 51.49 -14.36
N THR A 218 -11.35 51.98 -14.26
CA THR A 218 -12.52 51.36 -14.91
C THR A 218 -12.39 51.30 -16.43
N MET A 219 -11.63 52.24 -17.03
CA MET A 219 -11.35 52.27 -18.47
C MET A 219 -10.52 51.07 -18.95
N GLN A 220 -9.75 50.42 -18.06
CA GLN A 220 -8.99 49.21 -18.39
C GLN A 220 -9.85 47.95 -18.42
N LEU A 221 -11.12 48.04 -18.01
CA LEU A 221 -12.11 46.98 -18.09
C LEU A 221 -13.33 47.45 -18.91
N PRO A 222 -13.16 47.76 -20.22
CA PRO A 222 -14.18 48.47 -21.01
C PRO A 222 -15.48 47.69 -21.27
N TYR A 223 -15.43 46.35 -21.31
CA TYR A 223 -16.60 45.49 -21.54
C TYR A 223 -16.48 44.15 -20.80
N VAL A 224 -17.60 43.43 -20.63
CA VAL A 224 -17.62 42.09 -20.01
C VAL A 224 -16.68 41.14 -20.76
N GLY A 225 -15.78 40.47 -20.03
CA GLY A 225 -14.68 39.68 -20.58
C GLY A 225 -13.34 40.40 -20.64
N SER A 226 -13.31 41.73 -20.43
CA SER A 226 -12.05 42.47 -20.33
C SER A 226 -11.27 42.08 -19.07
N THR A 227 -9.94 42.14 -19.16
CA THR A 227 -9.03 41.79 -18.07
C THR A 227 -7.92 42.82 -17.90
N ALA A 228 -7.41 42.99 -16.68
CA ALA A 228 -6.36 43.96 -16.39
C ALA A 228 -5.40 43.50 -15.29
N ALA A 229 -4.22 44.11 -15.28
CA ALA A 229 -3.16 43.95 -14.28
C ALA A 229 -2.73 42.48 -14.05
N GLU A 230 -2.31 41.87 -15.14
CA GLU A 230 -1.78 40.51 -15.12
C GLU A 230 -0.49 40.43 -14.29
N THR A 231 -0.50 39.55 -13.29
CA THR A 231 0.59 39.40 -12.33
C THR A 231 0.99 37.94 -12.22
N LEU A 232 2.26 37.65 -12.50
CA LEU A 232 2.85 36.32 -12.34
C LEU A 232 3.22 36.07 -10.88
N PHE A 233 2.96 34.86 -10.41
CA PHE A 233 3.40 34.39 -9.10
C PHE A 233 3.64 32.87 -9.14
N HIS A 234 4.21 32.30 -8.09
CA HIS A 234 4.39 30.85 -8.00
C HIS A 234 4.17 30.34 -6.58
N ILE A 235 3.83 29.06 -6.48
CA ILE A 235 3.83 28.32 -5.22
C ILE A 235 5.17 27.58 -5.14
N PRO A 236 6.08 27.95 -4.21
CA PRO A 236 7.34 27.25 -4.02
C PRO A 236 7.13 25.97 -3.21
N LEU A 237 7.70 24.88 -3.73
CA LEU A 237 7.70 23.57 -3.11
C LEU A 237 9.12 23.05 -3.04
N THR A 238 9.42 22.22 -2.03
CA THR A 238 10.63 21.40 -2.01
C THR A 238 10.20 19.94 -2.05
N CYS A 239 10.54 19.23 -3.12
CA CYS A 239 10.05 17.89 -3.41
C CYS A 239 11.13 16.83 -3.27
N GLU A 240 10.74 15.63 -2.85
CA GLU A 240 11.55 14.42 -2.97
C GLU A 240 11.61 13.94 -4.44
N PRO A 241 12.59 13.10 -4.82
CA PRO A 241 12.63 12.51 -6.17
C PRO A 241 11.37 11.67 -6.44
N LYS A 242 10.89 11.69 -7.68
CA LYS A 242 9.75 10.91 -8.19
C LYS A 242 8.41 11.24 -7.53
N ALA A 243 8.25 12.44 -6.97
CA ALA A 243 6.98 12.95 -6.46
C ALA A 243 6.15 13.54 -7.60
N SER A 244 4.95 13.01 -7.83
CA SER A 244 3.99 13.57 -8.78
C SER A 244 3.12 14.61 -8.09
N VAL A 245 3.26 15.87 -8.51
CA VAL A 245 2.68 17.04 -7.87
C VAL A 245 1.36 17.41 -8.52
N PHE A 246 0.32 17.46 -7.70
CA PHE A 246 -1.02 17.92 -8.05
C PHE A 246 -1.46 19.05 -7.13
N MET A 247 -2.30 19.93 -7.63
CA MET A 247 -2.89 21.01 -6.85
C MET A 247 -4.39 21.11 -7.15
N THR A 248 -5.18 21.34 -6.11
CA THR A 248 -6.57 21.78 -6.20
C THR A 248 -6.65 23.21 -5.70
N LEU A 249 -7.30 24.10 -6.44
CA LEU A 249 -7.49 25.49 -6.03
C LEU A 249 -8.96 25.76 -5.73
N GLU A 250 -9.26 26.31 -4.57
CA GLU A 250 -10.62 26.64 -4.15
C GLU A 250 -10.73 28.14 -3.90
N ALA A 251 -11.90 28.70 -4.19
CA ALA A 251 -12.20 30.06 -3.79
C ALA A 251 -12.29 30.15 -2.26
N GLY A 252 -11.84 31.28 -1.70
CA GLY A 252 -12.08 31.62 -0.30
C GLY A 252 -13.57 31.82 0.00
N ARG A 253 -13.88 32.25 1.23
CA ARG A 253 -15.26 32.43 1.73
C ARG A 253 -16.17 33.28 0.84
N GLN A 254 -15.59 34.15 0.02
CA GLN A 254 -16.35 34.98 -0.90
C GLN A 254 -16.92 34.22 -2.10
N GLY A 255 -16.44 33.01 -2.40
CA GLY A 255 -16.94 32.18 -3.49
C GLY A 255 -16.31 32.49 -4.85
N ALA A 256 -16.78 31.75 -5.85
CA ALA A 256 -16.39 31.88 -7.25
C ALA A 256 -17.58 32.34 -8.08
N TYR A 257 -17.32 33.24 -9.03
CA TYR A 257 -18.31 33.62 -10.04
C TYR A 257 -18.45 32.50 -11.09
N ASP A 258 -17.31 31.94 -11.52
CA ASP A 258 -17.26 30.84 -12.49
C ASP A 258 -16.10 29.91 -12.13
N LEU A 259 -16.45 28.68 -11.76
CA LEU A 259 -15.49 27.64 -11.38
C LEU A 259 -14.63 27.22 -12.57
N MET A 260 -15.20 27.09 -13.77
CA MET A 260 -14.52 26.63 -14.98
C MET A 260 -13.62 27.71 -15.58
N GLN A 261 -13.92 28.98 -15.32
CA GLN A 261 -13.08 30.10 -15.75
C GLN A 261 -12.12 30.58 -14.66
N GLY A 262 -12.05 29.93 -13.50
CA GLY A 262 -11.11 30.31 -12.44
C GLY A 262 -11.38 31.69 -11.85
N ILE A 263 -12.63 32.17 -11.91
CA ILE A 263 -13.00 33.54 -11.52
C ILE A 263 -13.47 33.54 -10.07
N ILE A 264 -12.64 34.11 -9.22
CA ILE A 264 -12.88 34.26 -7.79
C ILE A 264 -13.54 35.62 -7.53
N GLU A 265 -14.60 35.64 -6.73
CA GLU A 265 -15.27 36.89 -6.37
C GLU A 265 -14.41 37.75 -5.44
N LEU A 266 -14.73 39.04 -5.35
CA LEU A 266 -14.08 39.96 -4.42
C LEU A 266 -14.69 39.83 -3.02
N LYS A 267 -13.84 39.97 -1.99
CA LYS A 267 -14.23 39.98 -0.57
C LYS A 267 -15.22 41.11 -0.29
N ARG A 268 -16.16 40.84 0.62
CA ARG A 268 -17.04 41.86 1.20
C ARG A 268 -16.21 42.78 2.11
N GLY A 269 -16.09 44.05 1.75
CA GLY A 269 -15.71 45.10 2.68
C GLY A 269 -16.97 45.75 3.30
N LEU A 270 -16.77 46.65 4.27
CA LEU A 270 -17.84 47.48 4.85
C LEU A 270 -18.58 48.35 3.81
N ASN A 271 -17.95 48.59 2.65
CA ASN A 271 -18.56 49.23 1.48
C ASN A 271 -18.95 48.13 0.47
N GLU A 272 -20.16 47.59 0.61
CA GLU A 272 -20.66 46.36 -0.02
C GLU A 272 -20.77 46.39 -1.56
N ARG A 273 -20.51 47.53 -2.21
CA ARG A 273 -20.81 47.76 -3.64
C ARG A 273 -19.68 47.43 -4.63
N ALA A 274 -18.53 46.97 -4.16
CA ALA A 274 -17.38 46.63 -5.02
C ALA A 274 -17.42 45.19 -5.59
N ARG A 275 -18.43 44.39 -5.19
CA ARG A 275 -18.61 43.01 -5.71
C ARG A 275 -19.24 42.95 -7.08
N ASP A 276 -19.90 44.01 -7.51
CA ASP A 276 -20.63 43.96 -8.76
C ASP A 276 -19.62 43.95 -9.90
N GLY A 277 -19.62 42.87 -10.68
CA GLY A 277 -19.05 42.83 -12.02
C GLY A 277 -17.54 42.67 -12.17
N VAL A 278 -16.75 42.55 -11.11
CA VAL A 278 -15.29 42.27 -11.19
C VAL A 278 -14.90 41.14 -10.25
N GLY A 279 -13.99 40.28 -10.70
CA GLY A 279 -13.37 39.22 -9.93
C GLY A 279 -11.87 39.11 -10.20
N VAL A 280 -11.22 38.20 -9.50
CA VAL A 280 -9.83 37.82 -9.76
C VAL A 280 -9.84 36.48 -10.48
N GLN A 281 -9.33 36.46 -11.71
CA GLN A 281 -9.14 35.23 -12.47
C GLN A 281 -7.76 34.65 -12.23
N ILE A 282 -7.70 33.35 -11.94
CA ILE A 282 -6.44 32.60 -11.81
C ILE A 282 -6.21 31.76 -13.07
N LEU A 283 -5.01 31.89 -13.62
CA LEU A 283 -4.56 31.17 -14.81
C LEU A 283 -3.32 30.34 -14.47
N ASP A 284 -3.12 29.30 -15.27
CA ASP A 284 -1.87 28.57 -15.33
C ASP A 284 -0.77 29.45 -15.95
N GLY A 285 0.35 29.59 -15.25
CA GLY A 285 1.44 30.48 -15.69
C GLY A 285 2.20 29.99 -16.92
N LYS A 286 2.08 28.71 -17.30
CA LYS A 286 2.74 28.14 -18.51
C LYS A 286 1.80 28.18 -19.72
N THR A 287 0.57 27.73 -19.54
CA THR A 287 -0.40 27.55 -20.64
C THR A 287 -1.31 28.76 -20.85
N ASN A 288 -1.36 29.69 -19.89
CA ASN A 288 -2.32 30.81 -19.86
C ASN A 288 -3.79 30.40 -19.85
N MET A 289 -4.10 29.11 -19.60
CA MET A 289 -5.47 28.64 -19.47
C MET A 289 -6.01 28.90 -18.06
N PRO A 290 -7.32 29.19 -17.92
CA PRO A 290 -7.98 29.26 -16.62
C PRO A 290 -7.77 28.00 -15.77
N ILE A 291 -7.56 28.20 -14.47
CA ILE A 291 -7.57 27.10 -13.51
C ILE A 291 -9.01 26.83 -13.11
N HIS A 292 -9.48 25.60 -13.35
CA HIS A 292 -10.78 25.18 -12.84
C HIS A 292 -10.73 25.07 -11.31
N LEU A 293 -11.65 25.74 -10.62
CA LEU A 293 -11.70 25.73 -9.16
C LEU A 293 -12.38 24.46 -8.66
N GLY A 294 -11.81 23.84 -7.63
CA GLY A 294 -12.27 22.57 -7.05
C GLY A 294 -11.80 21.32 -7.81
N GLU A 295 -11.11 21.48 -8.94
CA GLU A 295 -10.57 20.35 -9.71
C GLU A 295 -9.09 20.08 -9.38
N LYS A 296 -8.74 18.80 -9.24
CA LYS A 296 -7.36 18.35 -9.06
C LYS A 296 -6.62 18.44 -10.39
N LYS A 297 -5.56 19.25 -10.44
CA LYS A 297 -4.72 19.44 -11.63
C LYS A 297 -3.31 18.93 -11.42
N TYR A 298 -2.82 18.16 -12.38
CA TYR A 298 -1.42 17.72 -12.46
C TYR A 298 -0.50 18.85 -12.92
N TYR A 299 0.68 18.96 -12.32
CA TYR A 299 1.68 19.96 -12.69
C TYR A 299 3.00 19.37 -13.16
N THR A 300 3.57 18.41 -12.41
CA THR A 300 4.87 17.82 -12.74
C THR A 300 5.12 16.56 -11.92
N THR A 301 6.06 15.73 -12.37
CA THR A 301 6.67 14.66 -11.58
C THR A 301 8.16 14.95 -11.48
N THR A 302 8.69 14.97 -10.27
CA THR A 302 10.11 15.30 -10.05
C THR A 302 11.02 14.17 -10.50
N GLY A 303 12.07 14.48 -11.28
CA GLY A 303 13.10 13.50 -11.61
C GLY A 303 14.04 13.28 -10.42
N THR A 304 14.68 14.37 -10.00
CA THR A 304 15.49 14.45 -8.78
C THR A 304 14.75 15.27 -7.73
N GLY A 305 15.07 15.07 -6.46
CA GLY A 305 14.56 15.93 -5.39
C GLY A 305 15.11 17.34 -5.51
N GLY A 306 14.39 18.32 -4.98
CA GLY A 306 14.77 19.73 -5.00
C GLY A 306 13.60 20.70 -5.14
N PRO A 307 13.90 21.98 -5.39
CA PRO A 307 12.89 23.02 -5.50
C PRO A 307 12.04 22.87 -6.76
N VAL A 308 10.73 23.02 -6.60
CA VAL A 308 9.72 22.98 -7.67
C VAL A 308 8.80 24.18 -7.50
N ASN A 309 8.57 24.91 -8.59
CA ASN A 309 7.65 26.04 -8.59
C ASN A 309 6.41 25.71 -9.43
N ILE A 310 5.22 25.93 -8.85
CA ILE A 310 3.96 25.91 -9.59
C ILE A 310 3.70 27.32 -10.12
N PRO A 311 3.86 27.58 -11.43
CA PRO A 311 3.67 28.91 -11.98
C PRO A 311 2.18 29.20 -12.17
N LEU A 312 1.75 30.33 -11.62
CA LEU A 312 0.38 30.82 -11.70
C LEU A 312 0.38 32.28 -12.11
N LYS A 313 -0.79 32.74 -12.49
CA LYS A 313 -1.02 34.11 -12.91
C LYS A 313 -2.38 34.57 -12.41
N ALA A 314 -2.44 35.79 -11.90
CA ALA A 314 -3.67 36.41 -11.44
C ALA A 314 -3.93 37.69 -12.21
N ARG A 315 -5.19 38.00 -12.49
CA ARG A 315 -5.61 39.24 -13.15
C ARG A 315 -7.03 39.63 -12.74
N TYR A 316 -7.39 40.90 -12.86
CA TYR A 316 -8.79 41.32 -12.76
C TYR A 316 -9.56 40.83 -13.99
N TYR A 317 -10.82 40.42 -13.80
CA TYR A 317 -11.74 40.00 -14.85
C TYR A 317 -13.09 40.66 -14.65
N ARG A 318 -13.62 41.29 -15.71
CA ARG A 318 -14.95 41.92 -15.68
C ARG A 318 -16.03 40.92 -16.12
N TYR A 319 -17.00 40.63 -15.27
CA TYR A 319 -18.19 39.83 -15.59
C TYR A 319 -19.52 40.60 -15.48
N GLY A 320 -19.49 41.89 -15.13
CA GLY A 320 -20.68 42.73 -14.99
C GLY A 320 -20.34 44.21 -14.92
N ASP A 321 -21.17 44.99 -14.23
CA ASP A 321 -20.96 46.45 -14.08
C ASP A 321 -19.79 46.78 -13.16
N VAL A 322 -18.85 47.60 -13.61
CA VAL A 322 -17.66 47.94 -12.83
C VAL A 322 -17.90 49.17 -11.97
N ARG A 323 -17.55 49.09 -10.69
CA ARG A 323 -17.53 50.23 -9.76
C ARG A 323 -16.16 50.37 -9.10
N ALA A 324 -15.79 51.60 -8.76
CA ALA A 324 -14.56 51.86 -8.03
C ALA A 324 -14.68 51.33 -6.58
N GLY A 325 -13.61 50.69 -6.08
CA GLY A 325 -13.59 50.14 -4.74
C GLY A 325 -12.33 49.31 -4.46
N VAL A 326 -12.26 48.74 -3.24
CA VAL A 326 -11.20 47.82 -2.85
C VAL A 326 -11.47 46.43 -3.41
N ALA A 327 -10.51 45.86 -4.13
CA ALA A 327 -10.65 44.59 -4.82
C ALA A 327 -9.69 43.53 -4.25
N ASN A 328 -10.08 42.95 -3.10
CA ASN A 328 -9.32 41.86 -2.46
C ASN A 328 -10.01 40.52 -2.72
N ALA A 329 -9.25 39.46 -2.99
CA ALA A 329 -9.76 38.08 -3.08
C ALA A 329 -8.88 37.13 -2.27
N THR A 330 -9.39 35.94 -1.99
CA THR A 330 -8.61 34.85 -1.36
C THR A 330 -8.87 33.53 -2.06
N ALA A 331 -7.85 32.70 -2.19
CA ALA A 331 -7.96 31.33 -2.66
C ALA A 331 -7.22 30.41 -1.69
N THR A 332 -7.69 29.18 -1.56
CA THR A 332 -7.02 28.11 -0.81
C THR A 332 -6.49 27.10 -1.82
N PHE A 333 -5.20 26.78 -1.75
CA PHE A 333 -4.64 25.70 -2.54
C PHE A 333 -4.41 24.47 -1.66
N THR A 334 -4.70 23.29 -2.20
CA THR A 334 -4.45 22.00 -1.57
C THR A 334 -3.48 21.21 -2.44
N MET A 335 -2.32 20.89 -1.90
CA MET A 335 -1.32 20.07 -2.57
C MET A 335 -1.57 18.58 -2.35
N SER A 336 -1.35 17.77 -3.38
CA SER A 336 -1.37 16.30 -3.30
C SER A 336 -0.22 15.68 -4.10
N TYR A 337 0.34 14.58 -3.60
CA TYR A 337 1.62 14.00 -4.07
C TYR A 337 1.52 12.49 -4.31
N GLU A 338 1.69 12.03 -5.55
CA GLU A 338 1.61 10.60 -5.93
C GLU A 338 2.97 9.96 -6.22
#